data_AF-A0A0G1AER3-F1
#
_entry.id   AF-A0A0G1AER3-F1
#
_cell.length_a   1.000
_cell.length_b   1.000
_cell.length_c   1.000
_cell.angle_alpha   90.00
_cell.angle_beta   90.00
_cell.angle_gamma   90.00
#
_symmetry.space_group_name_H-M   'P 1'
#
loop_
_entity.id
_entity.type
_entity.pdbx_description
1 polymer ?
#
loop_
_entity_poly.entity_id
_entity_poly.type
_entity_poly.pdbx_seq_one_letter_code
_entity_poly.pdbx_strand_id
1 'polypeptide(L)'
;MLNLPQIKIGISPDIDAKAFINFLWHPFLKQNRHKIIKVYPEIESMVSSNSAKEDIKKYLFTLHQQKKEQLEIIKNDQEKIIEEKGEKAFQRLGEIMNYTWENPFTYTAYFSLLPFSPFKEDHFLYSTLNQFKKGISKNKSVLVVAVHEISHLLFFQYLNKLGIQLSKGTTHLFKEALTAAILQDAKLSAFLDYKHTEVNPEIKELYVKKNGRVLKATDYLFYLLIENMDLNKNFLEQLKESLEEFKKSDKDFDEKMDFWNKHGKLIFKDAELLKQFKEPVLID
;
A
#
# COMPACT_ATOMS: atom_id res chain seq x y z
N MET A 1 11.09 23.81 14.30
CA MET A 1 11.11 23.18 12.96
C MET A 1 10.49 21.80 13.13
N LEU A 2 9.45 21.43 12.37
CA LEU A 2 8.85 20.09 12.49
C LEU A 2 9.81 19.08 11.84
N ASN A 3 10.09 17.96 12.52
CA ASN A 3 11.01 16.91 12.06
C ASN A 3 10.34 15.97 11.03
N LEU A 4 9.78 16.54 9.97
CA LEU A 4 8.96 15.80 9.00
C LEU A 4 9.81 14.85 8.13
N PRO A 5 9.22 13.72 7.68
CA PRO A 5 9.83 12.86 6.69
C PRO A 5 10.14 13.59 5.38
N GLN A 6 11.21 13.14 4.73
CA GLN A 6 11.59 13.57 3.38
C GLN A 6 11.56 12.37 2.44
N ILE A 7 11.14 12.59 1.19
CA ILE A 7 11.19 11.58 0.13
C ILE A 7 12.23 12.02 -0.89
N LYS A 8 13.17 11.13 -1.20
CA LYS A 8 14.09 11.27 -2.32
C LYS A 8 13.74 10.27 -3.40
N ILE A 9 13.95 10.64 -4.66
CA ILE A 9 13.75 9.73 -5.79
C ILE A 9 15.09 9.17 -6.26
N GLY A 10 15.17 7.85 -6.31
CA GLY A 10 16.34 7.12 -6.79
C GLY A 10 16.03 6.35 -8.08
N ILE A 11 17.02 6.23 -8.96
CA ILE A 11 16.98 5.30 -10.08
C ILE A 11 18.15 4.34 -9.92
N SER A 12 17.86 3.07 -9.65
CA SER A 12 18.87 2.04 -9.46
C SER A 12 18.43 0.74 -10.13
N PRO A 13 18.92 0.47 -11.36
CA PRO A 13 18.61 -0.77 -12.07
C PRO A 13 18.99 -2.02 -11.28
N ASP A 14 20.04 -1.97 -10.44
CA ASP A 14 20.43 -3.08 -9.57
C ASP A 14 19.40 -3.36 -8.47
N ILE A 15 18.89 -2.31 -7.79
CA ILE A 15 17.87 -2.46 -6.74
C ILE A 15 16.58 -2.99 -7.35
N ASP A 16 16.14 -2.41 -8.47
CA ASP A 16 14.95 -2.85 -9.19
C ASP A 16 15.09 -4.29 -9.66
N ALA A 17 16.19 -4.65 -10.34
CA ALA A 17 16.41 -6.01 -10.83
C ALA A 17 16.45 -7.04 -9.70
N LYS A 18 17.11 -6.72 -8.58
CA LYS A 18 17.13 -7.59 -7.40
C LYS A 18 15.71 -7.84 -6.87
N ALA A 19 14.91 -6.79 -6.73
CA ALA A 19 13.55 -6.92 -6.26
C ALA A 19 12.67 -7.69 -7.27
N PHE A 20 12.80 -7.37 -8.55
CA PHE A 20 12.05 -8.01 -9.63
C PHE A 20 12.27 -9.53 -9.63
N ILE A 21 13.53 -9.96 -9.58
CA ILE A 21 13.93 -11.37 -9.47
C ILE A 21 13.36 -11.97 -8.18
N ASN A 22 13.51 -11.31 -7.03
CA ASN A 22 12.99 -11.83 -5.76
C ASN A 22 11.47 -12.06 -5.80
N PHE A 23 10.70 -11.17 -6.42
CA PHE A 23 9.25 -11.33 -6.55
C PHE A 23 8.83 -12.36 -7.60
N LEU A 24 9.63 -12.55 -8.65
CA LEU A 24 9.36 -13.56 -9.68
C LEU A 24 9.49 -14.99 -9.15
N TRP A 25 10.44 -15.23 -8.24
CA TRP A 25 10.70 -16.53 -7.62
C TRP A 25 10.35 -16.58 -6.12
N HIS A 26 9.47 -15.69 -5.64
CA HIS A 26 9.14 -15.66 -4.22
C HIS A 26 8.45 -16.97 -3.79
N PRO A 27 8.94 -17.69 -2.76
CA PRO A 27 8.43 -19.01 -2.40
C PRO A 27 6.95 -18.99 -1.98
N PHE A 28 6.52 -17.89 -1.37
CA PHE A 28 5.17 -17.74 -0.78
C PHE A 28 4.23 -16.81 -1.55
N LEU A 29 4.73 -16.00 -2.51
CA LEU A 29 3.93 -14.98 -3.20
C LEU A 29 3.80 -15.31 -4.69
N LYS A 30 3.37 -16.53 -4.99
CA LYS A 30 3.29 -17.08 -6.36
C LYS A 30 2.41 -16.25 -7.30
N GLN A 31 1.43 -15.52 -6.77
CA GLN A 31 0.59 -14.59 -7.52
C GLN A 31 1.37 -13.40 -8.12
N ASN A 32 2.50 -13.01 -7.51
CA ASN A 32 3.31 -11.90 -8.02
C ASN A 32 4.01 -12.28 -9.34
N ARG A 33 4.45 -13.54 -9.47
CA ARG A 33 4.98 -14.07 -10.74
C ARG A 33 3.98 -13.90 -11.89
N HIS A 34 2.72 -14.27 -11.66
CA HIS A 34 1.66 -14.14 -12.67
C HIS A 34 1.42 -12.67 -13.05
N LYS A 35 1.45 -11.74 -12.08
CA LYS A 35 1.33 -10.29 -12.36
C LYS A 35 2.48 -9.78 -13.21
N ILE A 36 3.71 -10.21 -12.91
CA ILE A 36 4.91 -9.82 -13.63
C ILE A 36 4.86 -10.35 -15.07
N ILE A 37 4.65 -11.66 -15.26
CA ILE A 37 4.59 -12.28 -16.60
C ILE A 37 3.47 -11.67 -17.45
N LYS A 38 2.31 -11.35 -16.84
CA LYS A 38 1.23 -10.67 -17.56
C LYS A 38 1.65 -9.31 -18.13
N VAL A 39 2.55 -8.61 -17.46
CA VAL A 39 3.04 -7.29 -17.89
C VAL A 39 4.22 -7.41 -18.85
N TYR A 40 5.04 -8.46 -18.68
CA TYR A 40 6.23 -8.78 -19.46
C TYR A 40 6.17 -10.23 -19.97
N PRO A 41 5.32 -10.55 -20.96
CA PRO A 41 5.16 -11.91 -21.46
C PRO A 41 6.48 -12.51 -21.97
N GLU A 42 7.38 -11.70 -22.52
CA GLU A 42 8.69 -12.09 -23.02
C GLU A 42 9.61 -12.69 -21.95
N ILE A 43 9.36 -12.41 -20.67
CA ILE A 43 10.12 -12.98 -19.56
C ILE A 43 9.76 -14.46 -19.35
N GLU A 44 8.57 -14.91 -19.78
CA GLU A 44 8.12 -16.29 -19.56
C GLU A 44 9.08 -17.33 -20.13
N SER A 45 9.60 -17.09 -21.34
CA SER A 45 10.60 -17.96 -21.97
C SER A 45 11.95 -17.91 -21.25
N MET A 46 12.30 -16.80 -20.60
CA MET A 46 13.57 -16.63 -19.87
C MET A 46 13.57 -17.40 -18.54
N VAL A 47 12.41 -17.55 -17.88
CA VAL A 47 12.30 -18.20 -16.57
C VAL A 47 12.67 -19.69 -16.60
N SER A 48 12.68 -20.30 -17.78
CA SER A 48 12.98 -21.72 -17.97
C SER A 48 14.45 -22.01 -18.29
N SER A 49 15.31 -20.99 -18.41
CA SER A 49 16.73 -21.17 -18.74
C SER A 49 17.60 -21.40 -17.49
N ASN A 50 18.75 -22.05 -17.67
CA ASN A 50 19.74 -22.22 -16.59
C ASN A 50 20.39 -20.89 -16.16
N SER A 51 20.29 -19.85 -16.99
CA SER A 51 20.79 -18.48 -16.77
C SER A 51 19.67 -17.47 -16.52
N ALA A 52 18.47 -17.93 -16.12
CA ALA A 52 17.26 -17.11 -16.09
C ALA A 52 17.41 -15.79 -15.32
N LYS A 53 18.10 -15.82 -14.17
CA LYS A 53 18.30 -14.63 -13.32
C LYS A 53 19.18 -13.61 -14.00
N GLU A 54 20.28 -14.04 -14.61
CA GLU A 54 21.21 -13.18 -15.36
C GLU A 54 20.54 -12.62 -16.61
N ASP A 55 19.77 -13.42 -17.34
CA ASP A 55 19.07 -13.00 -18.55
C ASP A 55 17.99 -11.94 -18.23
N ILE A 56 17.20 -12.17 -17.16
CA ILE A 56 16.22 -11.20 -16.67
C ILE A 56 16.90 -9.93 -16.16
N LYS A 57 18.03 -10.05 -15.44
CA LYS A 57 18.80 -8.88 -15.02
C LYS A 57 19.24 -8.06 -16.23
N LYS A 58 19.83 -8.69 -17.25
CA LYS A 58 20.23 -8.01 -18.49
C LYS A 58 19.06 -7.34 -19.18
N TYR A 59 17.94 -8.04 -19.31
CA TYR A 59 16.70 -7.50 -19.88
C TYR A 59 16.24 -6.22 -19.16
N LEU A 60 16.19 -6.25 -17.82
CA LEU A 60 15.77 -5.09 -17.02
C LEU A 60 16.74 -3.91 -17.17
N PHE A 61 18.06 -4.18 -17.19
CA PHE A 61 19.07 -3.16 -17.42
C PHE A 61 18.91 -2.51 -18.80
N THR A 62 18.71 -3.31 -19.84
CA THR A 62 18.43 -2.80 -21.19
C THR A 62 17.16 -1.95 -21.21
N LEU A 63 16.10 -2.38 -20.53
CA LEU A 63 14.85 -1.64 -20.46
C LEU A 63 15.01 -0.30 -19.72
N HIS A 64 15.77 -0.26 -18.62
CA HIS A 64 16.14 1.00 -17.95
C HIS A 64 16.91 1.94 -18.87
N GLN A 65 17.88 1.44 -19.64
CA GLN A 65 18.63 2.26 -20.59
C GLN A 65 17.73 2.81 -21.71
N GLN A 66 16.87 1.97 -22.28
CA GLN A 66 15.90 2.38 -23.30
C GLN A 66 14.88 3.42 -22.78
N LYS A 67 14.61 3.43 -21.47
CA LYS A 67 13.64 4.32 -20.82
C LYS A 67 14.28 5.46 -20.06
N LYS A 68 15.60 5.66 -20.15
CA LYS A 68 16.34 6.63 -19.34
C LYS A 68 15.75 8.04 -19.38
N GLU A 69 15.52 8.59 -20.57
CA GLU A 69 14.93 9.94 -20.69
C GLU A 69 13.53 10.03 -20.11
N GLN A 70 12.70 9.01 -20.31
CA GLN A 70 11.35 8.95 -19.74
C GLN A 70 11.39 8.86 -18.21
N LEU A 71 12.33 8.09 -17.66
CA LEU A 71 12.55 7.99 -16.22
C LEU A 71 12.99 9.34 -15.64
N GLU A 72 13.90 10.08 -16.27
CA GLU A 72 14.30 11.42 -15.80
C GLU A 72 13.14 12.42 -15.84
N ILE A 73 12.31 12.40 -16.89
CA ILE A 73 11.11 13.24 -16.96
C ILE A 73 10.16 12.91 -15.81
N ILE A 74 9.91 11.61 -15.56
CA ILE A 74 9.07 11.16 -14.44
C ILE A 74 9.69 11.59 -13.11
N LYS A 75 11.00 11.46 -12.95
CA LYS A 75 11.71 11.85 -11.73
C LYS A 75 11.48 13.33 -11.42
N ASN A 76 11.72 14.21 -12.39
CA ASN A 76 11.55 15.65 -12.19
C ASN A 76 10.10 16.02 -11.84
N ASP A 77 9.12 15.40 -12.51
CA ASP A 77 7.69 15.61 -12.21
C ASP A 77 7.34 15.18 -10.78
N GLN A 78 7.82 14.02 -10.35
CA GLN A 78 7.56 13.49 -9.02
C GLN A 78 8.32 14.26 -7.92
N GLU A 79 9.55 14.70 -8.17
CA GLU A 79 10.32 15.57 -7.26
C GLU A 79 9.61 16.90 -7.03
N LYS A 80 9.06 17.51 -8.10
CA LYS A 80 8.25 18.73 -7.99
C LYS A 80 7.01 18.53 -7.11
N ILE A 81 6.31 17.40 -7.26
CA ILE A 81 5.14 17.08 -6.42
C ILE A 81 5.55 16.93 -4.94
N ILE A 82 6.69 16.30 -4.67
CA ILE A 82 7.22 16.16 -3.31
C ILE A 82 7.54 17.54 -2.73
N GLU A 83 8.22 18.41 -3.48
CA GLU A 83 8.59 19.75 -3.03
C GLU A 83 7.35 20.61 -2.72
N GLU A 84 6.34 20.59 -3.60
CA GLU A 84 5.14 21.44 -3.46
C GLU A 84 4.18 20.96 -2.36
N LYS A 85 4.08 19.64 -2.14
CA LYS A 85 2.99 19.04 -1.35
C LYS A 85 3.45 18.11 -0.22
N GLY A 86 4.71 17.69 -0.22
CA GLY A 86 5.23 16.68 0.71
C GLY A 86 5.11 17.10 2.17
N GLU A 87 5.55 18.32 2.51
CA GLU A 87 5.48 18.85 3.89
C GLU A 87 4.04 18.84 4.43
N LYS A 88 3.11 19.39 3.64
CA LYS A 88 1.68 19.46 4.00
C LYS A 88 1.06 18.08 4.16
N ALA A 89 1.42 17.13 3.28
CA ALA A 89 0.93 15.76 3.37
C ALA A 89 1.41 15.04 4.63
N PHE A 90 2.71 15.14 4.97
CA PHE A 90 3.25 14.48 6.17
C PHE A 90 2.84 15.16 7.47
N GLN A 91 2.70 16.49 7.47
CA GLN A 91 2.10 17.19 8.60
C GLN A 91 0.67 16.70 8.83
N ARG A 92 -0.17 16.66 7.77
CA ARG A 92 -1.56 16.21 7.90
C ARG A 92 -1.66 14.74 8.30
N LEU A 93 -0.78 13.87 7.80
CA LEU A 93 -0.67 12.49 8.26
C LEU A 93 -0.39 12.39 9.76
N GLY A 94 0.58 13.18 10.24
CA GLY A 94 0.91 13.27 11.67
C GLY A 94 -0.28 13.75 12.50
N GLU A 95 -1.03 14.74 12.03
CA GLU A 95 -2.25 15.22 12.69
C GLU A 95 -3.33 14.13 12.77
N ILE A 96 -3.64 13.46 11.65
CA ILE A 96 -4.67 12.41 11.61
C ILE A 96 -4.34 11.27 12.57
N MET A 97 -3.07 10.87 12.62
CA MET A 97 -2.62 9.77 13.46
C MET A 97 -2.22 10.19 14.87
N ASN A 98 -2.31 11.48 15.22
CA ASN A 98 -1.75 12.03 16.46
C ASN A 98 -0.29 11.57 16.71
N TYR A 99 0.53 11.63 15.66
CA TYR A 99 1.92 11.18 15.66
C TYR A 99 2.87 12.38 15.75
N THR A 100 3.80 12.33 16.71
CA THR A 100 4.89 13.30 16.81
C THR A 100 6.12 12.75 16.13
N TRP A 101 6.60 13.47 15.12
CA TRP A 101 7.83 13.11 14.42
C TRP A 101 9.05 13.43 15.29
N GLU A 102 9.72 12.40 15.79
CA GLU A 102 10.89 12.56 16.67
C GLU A 102 12.13 13.02 15.92
N ASN A 103 12.41 12.43 14.76
CA ASN A 103 13.59 12.69 13.95
C ASN A 103 13.25 12.80 12.46
N PRO A 104 13.88 13.72 11.71
CA PRO A 104 13.72 13.77 10.27
C PRO A 104 14.30 12.49 9.67
N PHE A 105 13.47 11.74 8.95
CA PHE A 105 13.87 10.52 8.27
C PHE A 105 13.74 10.71 6.76
N THR A 106 14.75 10.30 6.01
CA THR A 106 14.71 10.34 4.54
C THR A 106 14.40 8.95 4.00
N TYR A 107 13.24 8.81 3.37
CA TYR A 107 12.91 7.62 2.60
C TYR A 107 13.35 7.78 1.14
N THR A 108 13.81 6.69 0.53
CA THR A 108 14.14 6.69 -0.90
C THR A 108 13.10 5.90 -1.71
N ALA A 109 12.45 6.55 -2.65
CA ALA A 109 11.58 5.94 -3.65
C ALA A 109 12.41 5.53 -4.87
N TYR A 110 12.74 4.24 -5.00
CA TYR A 110 13.45 3.74 -6.18
C TYR A 110 12.47 3.43 -7.31
N PHE A 111 12.70 3.97 -8.50
CA PHE A 111 11.90 3.62 -9.66
C PHE A 111 12.01 2.13 -10.00
N SER A 112 10.85 1.53 -10.24
CA SER A 112 10.75 0.10 -10.48
C SER A 112 9.85 -0.22 -11.65
N LEU A 113 10.29 -1.26 -12.37
CA LEU A 113 9.55 -1.90 -13.45
C LEU A 113 8.57 -2.96 -12.91
N LEU A 114 8.48 -3.19 -11.60
CA LEU A 114 7.45 -4.07 -11.04
C LEU A 114 6.05 -3.48 -11.21
N PRO A 115 5.00 -4.31 -11.42
CA PRO A 115 3.61 -3.85 -11.54
C PRO A 115 2.93 -3.49 -10.22
N PHE A 116 3.72 -3.35 -9.15
CA PHE A 116 3.31 -2.99 -7.80
C PHE A 116 4.51 -2.31 -7.11
N SER A 117 4.25 -1.65 -5.99
CA SER A 117 5.21 -0.79 -5.29
C SER A 117 5.57 -1.38 -3.92
N PRO A 118 6.43 -2.40 -3.83
CA PRO A 118 6.78 -3.01 -2.54
C PRO A 118 7.62 -2.06 -1.67
N PHE A 119 7.37 -2.11 -0.37
CA PHE A 119 8.08 -1.33 0.65
C PHE A 119 9.10 -2.18 1.41
N LYS A 120 10.25 -1.58 1.75
CA LYS A 120 11.26 -2.20 2.61
C LYS A 120 12.01 -1.16 3.44
N GLU A 121 11.70 -1.11 4.73
CA GLU A 121 12.42 -0.32 5.74
C GLU A 121 12.54 1.17 5.35
N ASP A 122 13.71 1.59 4.87
CA ASP A 122 14.08 2.97 4.55
C ASP A 122 13.83 3.35 3.07
N HIS A 123 13.38 2.39 2.26
CA HIS A 123 13.10 2.62 0.86
C HIS A 123 11.86 1.88 0.38
N PHE A 124 11.32 2.34 -0.74
CA PHE A 124 10.24 1.65 -1.43
C PHE A 124 10.42 1.74 -2.92
N LEU A 125 9.86 0.75 -3.59
CA LEU A 125 9.85 0.74 -5.03
C LEU A 125 8.62 1.49 -5.52
N TYR A 126 8.81 2.42 -6.45
CA TYR A 126 7.75 3.16 -7.09
C TYR A 126 7.56 2.64 -8.52
N SER A 127 6.41 1.99 -8.77
CA SER A 127 6.10 1.44 -10.09
C SER A 127 5.88 2.55 -11.13
N THR A 128 6.76 2.63 -12.12
CA THR A 128 6.67 3.60 -13.24
C THR A 128 5.90 3.04 -14.44
N LEU A 129 5.47 1.77 -14.38
CA LEU A 129 4.82 1.05 -15.47
C LEU A 129 3.59 1.74 -16.04
N ASN A 130 2.73 2.29 -15.19
CA ASN A 130 1.53 2.99 -15.65
C ASN A 130 1.89 4.29 -16.39
N GLN A 131 2.97 4.97 -16.00
CA GLN A 131 3.43 6.18 -16.68
C GLN A 131 3.95 5.85 -18.08
N PHE A 132 4.63 4.70 -18.23
CA PHE A 132 5.03 4.22 -19.55
C PHE A 132 3.85 3.79 -20.43
N LYS A 133 2.84 3.13 -19.86
CA LYS A 133 1.72 2.57 -20.63
C LYS A 133 0.60 3.58 -20.93
N LYS A 134 0.38 4.55 -20.04
CA LYS A 134 -0.81 5.41 -20.05
C LYS A 134 -0.49 6.90 -20.04
N GLY A 135 0.80 7.27 -19.99
CA GLY A 135 1.26 8.64 -19.87
C GLY A 135 1.46 9.08 -18.42
N ILE A 136 2.28 10.12 -18.23
CA ILE A 136 2.76 10.61 -16.92
C ILE A 136 1.61 10.99 -15.99
N SER A 137 0.55 11.61 -16.52
CA SER A 137 -0.60 12.12 -15.74
C SER A 137 -1.56 11.07 -15.19
N LYS A 138 -1.34 9.77 -15.49
CA LYS A 138 -2.30 8.69 -15.15
C LYS A 138 -1.79 7.72 -14.09
N ASN A 139 -0.71 8.03 -13.38
CA ASN A 139 -0.20 7.18 -12.30
C ASN A 139 -0.39 7.83 -10.94
N LYS A 140 -0.46 6.99 -9.90
CA LYS A 140 -0.45 7.46 -8.52
C LYS A 140 0.84 8.22 -8.27
N SER A 141 0.77 9.40 -7.65
CA SER A 141 1.96 10.13 -7.25
C SER A 141 2.80 9.31 -6.27
N VAL A 142 4.13 9.46 -6.31
CA VAL A 142 5.06 8.88 -5.35
C VAL A 142 4.68 9.25 -3.91
N LEU A 143 4.07 10.41 -3.71
CA LEU A 143 3.62 10.88 -2.39
C LEU A 143 2.44 10.04 -1.86
N VAL A 144 1.55 9.58 -2.73
CA VAL A 144 0.45 8.66 -2.33
C VAL A 144 1.03 7.36 -1.82
N VAL A 145 2.01 6.80 -2.54
CA VAL A 145 2.70 5.57 -2.14
C VAL A 145 3.45 5.79 -0.82
N ALA A 146 4.19 6.88 -0.69
CA ALA A 146 4.91 7.21 0.53
C ALA A 146 3.97 7.32 1.75
N VAL A 147 2.86 8.05 1.64
CA VAL A 147 1.88 8.20 2.72
C VAL A 147 1.25 6.85 3.06
N HIS A 148 0.91 6.03 2.07
CA HIS A 148 0.36 4.70 2.29
C HIS A 148 1.32 3.84 3.12
N GLU A 149 2.58 3.74 2.71
CA GLU A 149 3.55 2.86 3.36
C GLU A 149 4.03 3.38 4.71
N ILE A 150 4.22 4.70 4.84
CA ILE A 150 4.53 5.32 6.14
C ILE A 150 3.37 5.13 7.12
N SER A 151 2.11 5.16 6.66
CA SER A 151 0.97 4.84 7.53
C SER A 151 1.05 3.42 8.09
N HIS A 152 1.54 2.45 7.31
CA HIS A 152 1.79 1.10 7.81
C HIS A 152 2.91 1.06 8.85
N LEU A 153 4.01 1.77 8.64
CA LEU A 153 5.11 1.87 9.61
C LEU A 153 4.61 2.42 10.95
N LEU A 154 3.88 3.53 10.91
CA LEU A 154 3.29 4.16 12.11
C LEU A 154 2.30 3.22 12.79
N PHE A 155 1.46 2.52 12.02
CA PHE A 155 0.57 1.49 12.55
C PHE A 155 1.32 0.40 13.34
N PHE A 156 2.43 -0.14 12.81
CA PHE A 156 3.21 -1.15 13.52
C PHE A 156 3.89 -0.61 14.78
N GLN A 157 4.33 0.66 14.77
CA GLN A 157 4.83 1.30 15.99
C GLN A 157 3.76 1.39 17.06
N TYR A 158 2.54 1.78 16.69
CA TYR A 158 1.41 1.80 17.62
C TYR A 158 1.01 0.41 18.11
N LEU A 159 0.97 -0.58 17.22
CA LEU A 159 0.66 -1.96 17.58
C LEU A 159 1.66 -2.50 18.62
N ASN A 160 2.96 -2.26 18.41
CA ASN A 160 4.01 -2.61 19.37
C ASN A 160 3.83 -1.88 20.71
N LYS A 161 3.50 -0.59 20.69
CA LYS A 161 3.26 0.21 21.91
C LYS A 161 2.04 -0.29 22.70
N LEU A 162 1.00 -0.75 22.00
CA LEU A 162 -0.23 -1.26 22.61
C LEU A 162 -0.09 -2.71 23.12
N GLY A 163 0.91 -3.46 22.65
CA GLY A 163 1.08 -4.87 23.00
C GLY A 163 -0.05 -5.78 22.52
N ILE A 164 -0.82 -5.34 21.51
CA ILE A 164 -1.89 -6.13 20.92
C ILE A 164 -1.32 -7.02 19.84
N GLN A 165 -1.62 -8.32 19.93
CA GLN A 165 -1.29 -9.29 18.90
C GLN A 165 -2.57 -9.77 18.22
N LEU A 166 -2.58 -9.63 16.89
CA LEU A 166 -3.60 -10.17 15.99
C LEU A 166 -2.95 -11.24 15.11
N SER A 167 -3.77 -12.09 14.51
CA SER A 167 -3.32 -12.96 13.43
C SER A 167 -2.75 -12.16 12.25
N LYS A 168 -2.02 -12.84 11.36
CA LYS A 168 -1.36 -12.20 10.23
C LYS A 168 -2.36 -11.64 9.22
N GLY A 169 -3.46 -12.36 8.95
CA GLY A 169 -4.49 -11.93 8.02
C GLY A 169 -5.27 -10.75 8.57
N THR A 170 -5.67 -10.78 9.84
CA THR A 170 -6.33 -9.63 10.48
C THR A 170 -5.43 -8.40 10.53
N THR A 171 -4.16 -8.57 10.91
CA THR A 171 -3.18 -7.46 10.90
C THR A 171 -3.07 -6.85 9.51
N HIS A 172 -3.02 -7.68 8.46
CA HIS A 172 -2.98 -7.22 7.08
C HIS A 172 -4.26 -6.48 6.67
N LEU A 173 -5.44 -7.06 6.88
CA LEU A 173 -6.69 -6.42 6.49
C LEU A 173 -6.93 -5.12 7.26
N PHE A 174 -6.62 -5.10 8.57
CA PHE A 174 -6.75 -3.91 9.40
C PHE A 174 -5.81 -2.78 8.96
N LYS A 175 -4.50 -3.06 8.77
CA LYS A 175 -3.54 -2.01 8.37
C LYS A 175 -3.93 -1.42 7.01
N GLU A 176 -4.35 -2.25 6.06
CA GLU A 176 -4.77 -1.81 4.73
C GLU A 176 -6.05 -0.96 4.82
N ALA A 177 -7.03 -1.40 5.61
CA ALA A 177 -8.29 -0.68 5.77
C ALA A 177 -8.09 0.66 6.50
N LEU A 178 -7.24 0.70 7.53
CA LEU A 178 -6.88 1.91 8.26
C LEU A 178 -6.16 2.90 7.35
N THR A 179 -5.17 2.45 6.58
CA THR A 179 -4.47 3.32 5.63
C THR A 179 -5.41 3.85 4.55
N ALA A 180 -6.32 3.02 4.04
CA ALA A 180 -7.35 3.49 3.12
C ALA A 180 -8.31 4.51 3.76
N ALA A 181 -8.67 4.34 5.04
CA ALA A 181 -9.46 5.30 5.80
C ALA A 181 -8.72 6.64 6.00
N ILE A 182 -7.43 6.62 6.34
CA ILE A 182 -6.58 7.81 6.47
C ILE A 182 -6.54 8.59 5.15
N LEU A 183 -6.39 7.89 4.03
CA LEU A 183 -6.38 8.50 2.68
C LEU A 183 -7.75 9.08 2.26
N GLN A 184 -8.82 8.82 3.01
CA GLN A 184 -10.12 9.48 2.80
C GLN A 184 -10.23 10.87 3.44
N ASP A 185 -9.29 11.26 4.31
CA ASP A 185 -9.27 12.62 4.87
C ASP A 185 -9.22 13.66 3.74
N ALA A 186 -10.18 14.58 3.73
CA ALA A 186 -10.37 15.50 2.61
C ALA A 186 -9.14 16.39 2.36
N LYS A 187 -8.45 16.84 3.43
CA LYS A 187 -7.25 17.68 3.30
C LYS A 187 -6.07 16.88 2.76
N LEU A 188 -5.82 15.69 3.33
CA LEU A 188 -4.76 14.81 2.86
C LEU A 188 -5.00 14.39 1.41
N SER A 189 -6.21 13.95 1.08
CA SER A 189 -6.60 13.54 -0.27
C SER A 189 -6.39 14.66 -1.30
N ALA A 190 -6.66 15.92 -0.93
CA ALA A 190 -6.42 17.08 -1.79
C ALA A 190 -4.92 17.33 -2.06
N PHE A 191 -4.06 17.19 -1.04
CA PHE A 191 -2.61 17.26 -1.25
C PHE A 191 -2.10 16.12 -2.13
N LEU A 192 -2.72 14.94 -2.02
CA LEU A 192 -2.31 13.75 -2.75
C LEU A 192 -2.89 13.65 -4.17
N ASP A 193 -3.87 14.48 -4.54
CA ASP A 193 -4.74 14.27 -5.71
C ASP A 193 -5.31 12.84 -5.75
N TYR A 194 -5.62 12.31 -4.56
CA TYR A 194 -6.07 10.94 -4.39
C TYR A 194 -7.56 10.82 -4.69
N LYS A 195 -7.94 9.80 -5.45
CA LYS A 195 -9.35 9.45 -5.70
C LYS A 195 -9.69 8.22 -4.90
N HIS A 196 -10.77 8.28 -4.11
CA HIS A 196 -11.19 7.18 -3.22
C HIS A 196 -11.54 5.85 -3.92
N THR A 197 -11.48 5.80 -5.26
CA THR A 197 -11.60 4.56 -6.04
C THR A 197 -10.34 3.67 -6.01
N GLU A 198 -9.23 4.15 -5.44
CA GLU A 198 -7.90 3.54 -5.53
C GLU A 198 -7.52 2.59 -4.38
N VAL A 199 -8.53 2.06 -3.69
CA VAL A 199 -8.38 1.15 -2.54
C VAL A 199 -7.87 -0.23 -2.97
N ASN A 200 -7.06 -0.86 -2.10
CA ASN A 200 -6.55 -2.20 -2.33
C ASN A 200 -7.70 -3.22 -2.49
N PRO A 201 -7.67 -4.09 -3.53
CA PRO A 201 -8.80 -4.96 -3.85
C PRO A 201 -9.25 -5.86 -2.69
N GLU A 202 -8.32 -6.35 -1.86
CA GLU A 202 -8.61 -7.22 -0.70
C GLU A 202 -9.52 -6.58 0.35
N ILE A 203 -9.57 -5.26 0.46
CA ILE A 203 -10.39 -4.56 1.44
C ILE A 203 -11.57 -3.83 0.80
N LYS A 204 -11.65 -3.81 -0.54
CA LYS A 204 -12.65 -3.02 -1.29
C LYS A 204 -14.10 -3.39 -0.94
N GLU A 205 -14.34 -4.68 -0.72
CA GLU A 205 -15.64 -5.24 -0.37
C GLU A 205 -15.56 -6.01 0.97
N LEU A 206 -14.65 -5.59 1.86
CA LEU A 206 -14.58 -6.09 3.22
C LEU A 206 -15.59 -5.33 4.08
N TYR A 207 -16.59 -6.04 4.61
CA TYR A 207 -17.64 -5.47 5.44
C TYR A 207 -17.50 -5.93 6.88
N VAL A 208 -17.85 -5.04 7.81
CA VAL A 208 -17.95 -5.31 9.24
C VAL A 208 -19.36 -4.98 9.71
N LYS A 209 -19.83 -5.70 10.75
CA LYS A 209 -21.10 -5.45 11.40
C LYS A 209 -20.87 -5.14 12.88
N LYS A 210 -21.36 -3.98 13.33
CA LYS A 210 -21.30 -3.55 14.73
C LYS A 210 -22.65 -2.98 15.15
N ASN A 211 -23.20 -3.44 16.27
CA ASN A 211 -24.49 -3.01 16.81
C ASN A 211 -25.62 -3.03 15.77
N GLY A 212 -25.66 -4.09 14.95
CA GLY A 212 -26.64 -4.24 13.87
C GLY A 212 -26.36 -3.44 12.60
N ARG A 213 -25.42 -2.49 12.60
CA ARG A 213 -25.04 -1.68 11.43
C ARG A 213 -23.93 -2.35 10.63
N VAL A 214 -24.12 -2.46 9.31
CA VAL A 214 -23.12 -2.99 8.38
C VAL A 214 -22.44 -1.83 7.65
N LEU A 215 -21.11 -1.81 7.67
CA LEU A 215 -20.28 -0.80 6.99
C LEU A 215 -19.11 -1.49 6.30
N LYS A 216 -18.52 -0.84 5.29
CA LYS A 216 -17.19 -1.25 4.83
C LYS A 216 -16.19 -1.03 5.96
N ALA A 217 -15.21 -1.91 6.10
CA ALA A 217 -14.17 -1.77 7.12
C ALA A 217 -13.45 -0.41 7.02
N THR A 218 -13.22 0.08 5.80
CA THR A 218 -12.65 1.41 5.54
C THR A 218 -13.52 2.54 6.09
N ASP A 219 -14.82 2.46 5.87
CA ASP A 219 -15.77 3.51 6.26
C ASP A 219 -15.95 3.48 7.78
N TYR A 220 -16.01 2.28 8.37
CA TYR A 220 -16.02 2.07 9.81
C TYR A 220 -14.83 2.75 10.49
N LEU A 221 -13.61 2.45 10.03
CA LEU A 221 -12.39 3.06 10.57
C LEU A 221 -12.33 4.56 10.30
N PHE A 222 -12.82 5.03 9.14
CA PHE A 222 -12.85 6.46 8.82
C PHE A 222 -13.77 7.24 9.76
N TYR A 223 -14.95 6.72 10.09
CA TYR A 223 -15.84 7.37 11.06
C TYR A 223 -15.19 7.49 12.44
N LEU A 224 -14.46 6.46 12.88
CA LEU A 224 -13.68 6.54 14.13
C LEU A 224 -12.60 7.62 14.05
N LEU A 225 -11.86 7.71 12.93
CA LEU A 225 -10.86 8.77 12.73
C LEU A 225 -11.45 10.19 12.75
N ILE A 226 -12.63 10.41 12.17
CA ILE A 226 -13.31 11.71 12.22
C ILE A 226 -13.76 12.02 13.64
N GLU A 227 -14.42 11.07 14.32
CA GLU A 227 -14.85 11.24 15.70
C GLU A 227 -13.69 11.59 16.64
N ASN A 228 -12.48 11.07 16.36
CA ASN A 228 -11.25 11.47 17.06
C ASN A 228 -10.94 12.96 16.92
N MET A 229 -10.92 13.47 15.68
CA MET A 229 -10.54 14.85 15.38
C MET A 229 -11.57 15.86 15.92
N ASP A 230 -12.85 15.50 15.90
CA ASP A 230 -13.93 16.38 16.37
C ASP A 230 -14.08 16.40 17.91
N LEU A 231 -13.73 15.30 18.59
CA LEU A 231 -13.91 15.14 20.04
C LEU A 231 -12.62 15.31 20.86
N ASN A 232 -11.49 15.67 20.24
CA ASN A 232 -10.16 15.68 20.89
C ASN A 232 -9.83 14.37 21.63
N LYS A 233 -10.34 13.24 21.14
CA LYS A 233 -10.01 11.92 21.71
C LYS A 233 -8.60 11.52 21.29
N ASN A 234 -7.94 10.72 22.11
CA ASN A 234 -6.61 10.21 21.81
C ASN A 234 -6.70 9.12 20.74
N PHE A 235 -6.11 9.38 19.56
CA PHE A 235 -6.01 8.40 18.46
C PHE A 235 -5.57 7.01 18.94
N LEU A 236 -4.60 6.94 19.88
CA LEU A 236 -4.08 5.68 20.38
C LEU A 236 -5.12 4.86 21.15
N GLU A 237 -6.01 5.53 21.90
CA GLU A 237 -7.08 4.88 22.65
C GLU A 237 -8.13 4.31 21.71
N GLN A 238 -8.53 5.07 20.69
CA GLN A 238 -9.48 4.57 19.70
C GLN A 238 -8.90 3.47 18.80
N LEU A 239 -7.62 3.60 18.42
CA LEU A 239 -6.93 2.52 17.71
C LEU A 239 -6.92 1.25 18.55
N LYS A 240 -6.67 1.36 19.86
CA LYS A 240 -6.76 0.24 20.80
C LYS A 240 -8.16 -0.37 20.82
N GLU A 241 -9.21 0.43 20.98
CA GLU A 241 -10.61 -0.04 20.97
C GLU A 241 -10.93 -0.80 19.67
N SER A 242 -10.59 -0.20 18.52
CA SER A 242 -10.81 -0.81 17.20
C SER A 242 -10.05 -2.12 17.04
N LEU A 243 -8.79 -2.18 17.50
CA LEU A 243 -7.98 -3.39 17.43
C LEU A 243 -8.55 -4.49 18.32
N GLU A 244 -9.02 -4.18 19.53
CA GLU A 244 -9.66 -5.16 20.41
C GLU A 244 -10.96 -5.69 19.82
N GLU A 245 -11.74 -4.85 19.13
CA GLU A 245 -12.95 -5.28 18.40
C GLU A 245 -12.63 -6.24 17.25
N PHE A 246 -11.61 -5.92 16.44
CA PHE A 246 -11.15 -6.82 15.38
C PHE A 246 -10.58 -8.12 15.95
N LYS A 247 -9.92 -8.06 17.12
CA LYS A 247 -9.36 -9.23 17.80
C LYS A 247 -10.42 -10.23 18.25
N LYS A 248 -11.61 -9.77 18.65
CA LYS A 248 -12.71 -10.68 19.01
C LYS A 248 -13.12 -11.59 17.87
N SER A 249 -12.90 -11.15 16.63
CA SER A 249 -13.26 -11.86 15.40
C SER A 249 -12.05 -12.16 14.52
N ASP A 250 -10.88 -12.30 15.16
CA ASP A 250 -9.60 -12.49 14.50
C ASP A 250 -9.62 -13.67 13.52
N LYS A 251 -10.28 -14.76 13.91
CA LYS A 251 -10.43 -15.95 13.06
C LYS A 251 -11.21 -15.67 11.78
N ASP A 252 -12.30 -14.92 11.86
CA ASP A 252 -13.16 -14.62 10.70
C ASP A 252 -12.42 -13.73 9.69
N PHE A 253 -11.60 -12.80 10.18
CA PHE A 253 -10.75 -11.98 9.32
C PHE A 253 -9.61 -12.79 8.68
N ASP A 254 -9.00 -13.72 9.41
CA ASP A 254 -8.04 -14.67 8.82
C ASP A 254 -8.68 -15.51 7.73
N GLU A 255 -9.90 -16.03 7.94
CA GLU A 255 -10.66 -16.77 6.93
C GLU A 255 -10.97 -15.90 5.69
N LYS A 256 -11.29 -14.61 5.88
CA LYS A 256 -11.43 -13.66 4.75
C LYS A 256 -10.13 -13.49 3.99
N MET A 257 -8.99 -13.42 4.68
CA MET A 257 -7.68 -13.30 4.04
C MET A 257 -7.31 -14.58 3.28
N ASP A 258 -7.58 -15.75 3.82
CA ASP A 258 -7.38 -17.03 3.15
C ASP A 258 -8.26 -17.18 1.91
N PHE A 259 -9.52 -16.75 2.00
CA PHE A 259 -10.42 -16.69 0.86
C PHE A 259 -9.86 -15.77 -0.25
N TRP A 260 -9.37 -14.58 0.12
CA TRP A 260 -8.70 -13.67 -0.80
C TRP A 260 -7.43 -14.30 -1.41
N ASN A 261 -6.59 -14.96 -0.62
CA ASN A 261 -5.38 -15.61 -1.11
C ASN A 261 -5.67 -16.73 -2.11
N LYS A 262 -6.77 -17.47 -1.90
CA LYS A 262 -7.21 -18.56 -2.76
C LYS A 262 -7.79 -18.07 -4.09
N HIS A 263 -8.63 -17.04 -4.07
CA HIS A 263 -9.41 -16.63 -5.24
C HIS A 263 -8.95 -15.30 -5.88
N GLY A 264 -8.39 -14.40 -5.08
CA GLY A 264 -7.89 -13.09 -5.51
C GLY A 264 -8.92 -12.30 -6.31
N LYS A 265 -8.49 -11.73 -7.44
CA LYS A 265 -9.35 -10.89 -8.29
C LYS A 265 -10.49 -11.65 -8.99
N LEU A 266 -10.52 -12.99 -8.96
CA LEU A 266 -11.65 -13.76 -9.50
C LEU A 266 -12.93 -13.52 -8.72
N ILE A 267 -12.82 -13.16 -7.43
CA ILE A 267 -13.96 -12.81 -6.56
C ILE A 267 -14.85 -11.76 -7.23
N PHE A 268 -14.28 -10.75 -7.90
CA PHE A 268 -15.05 -9.69 -8.54
C PHE A 268 -15.67 -10.06 -9.89
N LYS A 269 -15.43 -11.28 -10.38
CA LYS A 269 -15.96 -11.79 -11.66
C LYS A 269 -16.97 -12.91 -11.46
N ASP A 270 -17.08 -13.44 -10.25
CA ASP A 270 -17.96 -14.54 -9.89
C ASP A 270 -18.94 -14.08 -8.81
N ALA A 271 -20.24 -14.19 -9.10
CA ALA A 271 -21.28 -13.66 -8.22
C ALA A 271 -21.36 -14.40 -6.87
N GLU A 272 -21.11 -15.71 -6.84
CA GLU A 272 -21.16 -16.51 -5.61
C GLU A 272 -19.94 -16.24 -4.74
N LEU A 273 -18.75 -16.15 -5.34
CA LEU A 273 -17.54 -15.77 -4.60
C LEU A 273 -17.66 -14.35 -4.04
N LEU A 274 -18.21 -13.41 -4.82
CA LEU A 274 -18.43 -12.04 -4.36
C LEU A 274 -19.42 -12.00 -3.19
N LYS A 275 -20.51 -12.75 -3.26
CA LYS A 275 -21.52 -12.83 -2.20
C LYS A 275 -20.91 -13.33 -0.89
N GLN A 276 -20.16 -14.44 -0.93
CA GLN A 276 -19.45 -14.97 0.24
C GLN A 276 -18.42 -13.98 0.80
N PHE A 277 -17.67 -13.32 -0.08
CA PHE A 277 -16.66 -12.35 0.36
C PHE A 277 -17.30 -11.12 1.03
N LYS A 278 -18.49 -10.71 0.60
CA LYS A 278 -19.25 -9.58 1.15
C LYS A 278 -19.93 -9.86 2.49
N GLU A 279 -20.03 -11.12 2.92
CA GLU A 279 -20.61 -11.42 4.23
C GLU A 279 -19.85 -10.69 5.33
N PRO A 280 -20.52 -9.87 6.16
CA PRO A 280 -19.83 -9.00 7.10
C PRO A 280 -19.26 -9.79 8.27
N VAL A 281 -18.07 -9.40 8.73
CA VAL A 281 -17.49 -9.90 9.98
C VAL A 281 -18.13 -9.16 11.15
N LEU A 282 -18.66 -9.89 12.13
CA LEU A 282 -19.24 -9.31 13.34
C LEU A 282 -18.12 -8.80 14.25
N ILE A 283 -18.19 -7.58 14.77
CA ILE A 283 -17.13 -7.00 15.63
C ILE A 283 -17.69 -6.40 16.95
N ASP A 284 -18.76 -7.02 17.47
CA ASP A 284 -19.45 -6.60 18.71
C ASP A 284 -18.64 -6.86 19.99
#